data_AF-A0A061AHM4-F1
#
_entry.id   AF-A0A061AHM4-F1
#
_cell.length_a   1.000
_cell.length_b   1.000
_cell.length_c   1.000
_cell.angle_alpha   90.00
_cell.angle_beta   90.00
_cell.angle_gamma   90.00
#
_symmetry.space_group_name_H-M   'P 1'
#
loop_
_entity.id
_entity.type
_entity.pdbx_description
1 polymer ?
#
loop_
_entity_poly.entity_id
_entity_poly.type
_entity_poly.pdbx_seq_one_letter_code
_entity_poly.pdbx_strand_id
1 'polypeptide(L)'
;MTKFKLTPTLRDNLKGLPHSKTILERQWITTNDILYLHKKHLPHIPLSKLLKGLDVYNPPKATPKYTPEFQKQLDKLRLQNEENEYQELVNRGKVKLDEDYVSPADMAREIRSQITTMVNIIISVLSVVYAIWYWTSNEAVFKLHYRVLLCLFFGILVLVAEVVVFNSYLRKMDEAKTTERKKREIKKVIESVIIKKEQ
;
A
#
# COMPACT_ATOMS: atom_id res chain seq x y z
N MET A 1 -28.66 21.37 5.46
CA MET A 1 -28.39 22.82 5.61
C MET A 1 -26.94 23.00 6.00
N THR A 2 -26.17 23.77 5.22
CA THR A 2 -24.76 24.06 5.51
C THR A 2 -24.64 24.92 6.77
N LYS A 3 -23.77 24.49 7.67
CA LYS A 3 -23.42 25.21 8.90
C LYS A 3 -22.05 25.83 8.68
N PHE A 4 -21.87 27.06 9.15
CA PHE A 4 -20.60 27.77 9.03
C PHE A 4 -20.10 28.19 10.39
N LYS A 5 -18.77 28.25 10.55
CA LYS A 5 -18.12 28.77 11.76
C LYS A 5 -18.38 30.25 11.91
N LEU A 6 -18.47 30.72 13.15
CA LEU A 6 -18.67 32.13 13.45
C LEU A 6 -17.37 32.93 13.24
N THR A 7 -17.34 33.76 12.19
CA THR A 7 -16.23 34.69 11.90
C THR A 7 -16.24 35.88 12.88
N PRO A 8 -15.09 36.44 13.29
CA PRO A 8 -15.03 37.58 14.21
C PRO A 8 -15.82 38.80 13.72
N THR A 9 -15.81 39.07 12.41
CA THR A 9 -16.59 40.15 11.79
C THR A 9 -18.09 39.97 12.01
N LEU A 10 -18.59 38.74 11.97
CA LEU A 10 -19.99 38.44 12.23
C LEU A 10 -20.32 38.58 13.72
N ARG A 11 -19.40 38.15 14.59
CA ARG A 11 -19.55 38.20 16.04
C ARG A 11 -19.73 39.62 16.57
N ASP A 12 -19.01 40.60 16.01
CA ASP A 12 -19.13 41.99 16.44
C ASP A 12 -20.44 42.65 15.98
N ASN A 13 -20.93 42.28 14.80
CA ASN A 13 -22.20 42.78 14.26
C ASN A 13 -23.45 42.09 14.86
N LEU A 14 -23.27 41.04 15.67
CA LEU A 14 -24.36 40.33 16.33
C LEU A 14 -24.71 40.92 17.71
N LYS A 15 -23.90 41.82 18.27
CA LYS A 15 -24.13 42.42 19.60
C LYS A 15 -25.36 43.32 19.55
N GLY A 16 -26.45 42.90 20.22
CA GLY A 16 -27.69 43.69 20.35
C GLY A 16 -28.92 43.13 19.64
N LEU A 17 -28.81 41.99 18.94
CA LEU A 17 -29.94 41.41 18.18
C LEU A 17 -30.68 40.31 18.95
N PRO A 18 -32.03 40.23 18.86
CA PRO A 18 -32.76 39.04 19.29
C PRO A 18 -32.29 37.86 18.43
N HIS A 19 -32.06 36.68 19.04
CA HIS A 19 -31.41 35.50 18.42
C HIS A 19 -29.87 35.51 18.34
N SER A 20 -29.19 36.59 18.71
CA SER A 20 -27.71 36.61 18.77
C SER A 20 -27.14 35.74 19.90
N LYS A 21 -27.82 35.66 21.04
CA LYS A 21 -27.36 34.91 22.22
C LYS A 21 -27.19 33.41 21.94
N THR A 22 -28.13 32.80 21.21
CA THR A 22 -28.10 31.37 20.86
C THR A 22 -27.05 31.03 19.80
N ILE A 23 -26.80 31.96 18.87
CA ILE A 23 -25.74 31.84 17.84
C ILE A 23 -24.35 31.96 18.48
N LEU A 24 -24.19 32.87 19.46
CA LEU A 24 -22.96 33.02 20.22
C LEU A 24 -22.64 31.79 21.09
N GLU A 25 -23.65 31.10 21.62
CA GLU A 25 -23.47 29.88 22.42
C GLU A 25 -23.04 28.69 21.55
N ARG A 26 -23.65 28.53 20.36
CA ARG A 26 -23.39 27.38 19.48
C ARG A 26 -22.15 27.54 18.61
N GLN A 27 -21.62 28.76 18.43
CA GLN A 27 -20.41 29.07 17.64
C GLN A 27 -20.51 28.71 16.13
N TRP A 28 -21.70 28.40 15.64
CA TRP A 28 -21.98 28.16 14.22
C TRP A 28 -23.29 28.83 13.80
N ILE A 29 -23.40 29.16 12.51
CA ILE A 29 -24.56 29.82 11.91
C ILE A 29 -25.03 29.09 10.65
N THR A 30 -26.33 29.08 10.39
CA THR A 30 -26.93 28.50 9.18
C THR A 30 -27.07 29.55 8.08
N THR A 31 -27.07 29.13 6.81
CA THR A 31 -27.36 30.03 5.68
C THR A 31 -28.67 30.81 5.83
N ASN A 32 -29.72 30.17 6.35
CA ASN A 32 -31.03 30.83 6.54
C ASN A 32 -30.98 31.91 7.63
N ASP A 33 -30.20 31.69 8.69
CA ASP A 33 -30.02 32.66 9.77
C ASP A 33 -29.28 33.89 9.25
N ILE A 34 -28.25 33.68 8.41
CA ILE A 34 -27.53 34.77 7.72
C ILE A 34 -28.49 35.61 6.85
N LEU A 35 -29.34 34.94 6.07
CA LEU A 35 -30.32 35.62 5.20
C LEU A 35 -31.36 36.40 6.01
N TYR A 36 -31.83 35.82 7.13
CA TYR A 36 -32.74 36.49 8.04
C TYR A 36 -32.13 37.75 8.66
N LEU A 37 -30.88 37.66 9.11
CA LEU A 37 -30.14 38.79 9.70
C LEU A 37 -29.90 39.92 8.70
N HIS A 38 -29.49 39.58 7.47
CA HIS A 38 -29.29 40.57 6.40
C HIS A 38 -30.60 41.29 6.05
N LYS A 39 -31.71 40.56 5.87
CA LYS A 39 -33.00 41.14 5.48
C LYS A 39 -33.61 42.05 6.54
N LYS A 40 -33.46 41.72 7.83
CA LYS A 40 -34.19 42.39 8.91
C LYS A 40 -33.36 43.43 9.67
N HIS A 41 -32.05 43.26 9.75
CA HIS A 41 -31.23 44.02 10.69
C HIS A 41 -29.96 44.63 10.10
N LEU A 42 -29.48 44.15 8.94
CA LEU A 42 -28.26 44.67 8.29
C LEU A 42 -28.45 44.94 6.78
N PRO A 43 -29.40 45.81 6.37
CA PRO A 43 -29.62 46.12 4.95
C PRO A 43 -28.47 46.95 4.32
N HIS A 44 -27.67 47.64 5.15
CA HIS A 44 -26.61 48.54 4.69
C HIS A 44 -25.26 47.86 4.42
N ILE A 45 -25.12 46.57 4.77
CA ILE A 45 -23.87 45.82 4.57
C ILE A 45 -24.08 44.84 3.43
N PRO A 46 -23.28 44.89 2.36
CA PRO A 46 -23.44 43.97 1.24
C PRO A 46 -23.21 42.54 1.72
N LEU A 47 -24.10 41.63 1.32
CA LEU A 47 -24.05 40.21 1.67
C LEU A 47 -22.69 39.58 1.35
N SER A 48 -22.02 40.04 0.29
CA SER A 48 -20.66 39.60 -0.09
C SER A 48 -19.62 39.84 1.01
N LYS A 49 -19.74 40.93 1.78
CA LYS A 49 -18.84 41.24 2.90
C LYS A 49 -19.12 40.37 4.11
N LEU A 50 -20.37 39.95 4.29
CA LEU A 50 -20.82 39.08 5.37
C LEU A 50 -20.51 37.60 5.07
N LEU A 51 -20.53 37.23 3.78
CA LEU A 51 -20.17 35.91 3.29
C LEU A 51 -18.66 35.67 3.13
N LYS A 52 -17.83 36.71 3.30
CA LYS A 52 -16.38 36.62 3.13
C LYS A 52 -15.74 35.93 4.34
N GLY A 53 -15.17 34.75 4.12
CA GLY A 53 -14.43 34.00 5.14
C GLY A 53 -15.29 33.14 6.08
N LEU A 54 -16.43 32.62 5.59
CA LEU A 54 -17.14 31.54 6.30
C LEU A 54 -16.51 30.19 5.99
N ASP A 55 -15.93 29.58 7.02
CA ASP A 55 -15.51 28.19 6.96
C ASP A 55 -16.67 27.25 7.28
N VAL A 56 -16.72 26.12 6.60
CA VAL A 56 -17.69 25.06 6.90
C VAL A 56 -17.48 24.58 8.34
N TYR A 57 -18.58 24.53 9.11
CA TYR A 57 -18.56 23.98 10.46
C TYR A 57 -18.58 22.45 10.38
N ASN A 58 -17.43 21.84 10.65
CA ASN A 58 -17.32 20.41 10.90
C ASN A 58 -17.50 20.18 12.41
N PRO A 59 -18.56 19.48 12.85
CA PRO A 59 -18.73 19.17 14.27
C PRO A 59 -17.54 18.34 14.78
N PRO A 60 -17.08 18.55 16.02
CA PRO A 60 -16.04 17.73 16.61
C PRO A 60 -16.51 16.27 16.61
N LYS A 61 -15.60 15.35 16.26
CA LYS A 61 -15.90 13.91 16.30
C LYS A 61 -16.33 13.56 17.72
N ALA A 62 -17.50 12.92 17.85
CA ALA A 62 -17.98 12.46 19.15
C ALA A 62 -16.91 11.53 19.76
N THR A 63 -16.47 11.83 20.97
CA THR A 63 -15.61 10.90 21.69
C THR A 63 -16.42 9.63 21.95
N PRO A 64 -15.90 8.44 21.60
CA PRO A 64 -16.59 7.20 21.85
C PRO A 64 -16.84 7.05 23.36
N LYS A 65 -18.11 6.91 23.74
CA LYS A 65 -18.51 6.62 25.12
C LYS A 65 -18.36 5.12 25.34
N TYR A 66 -17.21 4.70 25.85
CA TYR A 66 -16.95 3.29 26.12
C TYR A 66 -17.69 2.82 27.37
N THR A 67 -18.41 1.70 27.28
CA THR A 67 -18.98 1.02 28.44
C THR A 67 -17.85 0.54 29.36
N PRO A 68 -18.08 0.43 30.68
CA PRO A 68 -17.04 0.01 31.62
C PRO A 68 -16.49 -1.39 31.32
N GLU A 69 -17.31 -2.29 30.77
CA GLU A 69 -16.87 -3.61 30.32
C GLU A 69 -15.93 -3.54 29.11
N PHE A 70 -16.23 -2.68 28.14
CA PHE A 70 -15.39 -2.49 26.96
C PHE A 70 -14.05 -1.85 27.30
N GLN A 71 -14.01 -0.94 28.28
CA GLN A 71 -12.75 -0.36 28.77
C GLN A 71 -11.83 -1.44 29.35
N LYS A 72 -12.37 -2.35 30.17
CA LYS A 72 -11.61 -3.50 30.69
C LYS A 72 -11.04 -4.39 29.57
N GLN A 73 -11.80 -4.60 28.49
CA GLN A 73 -11.31 -5.35 27.34
C GLN A 73 -10.18 -4.63 26.60
N LEU A 74 -10.29 -3.30 26.43
CA LEU A 74 -9.22 -2.49 25.84
C LEU A 74 -7.95 -2.54 26.67
N ASP A 75 -8.07 -2.45 28.00
CA ASP A 75 -6.92 -2.49 28.89
C ASP A 75 -6.22 -3.85 28.85
N LYS A 76 -7.00 -4.94 28.76
CA LYS A 76 -6.46 -6.28 28.51
C LYS A 76 -5.72 -6.35 27.16
N LEU A 77 -6.29 -5.78 26.10
CA LEU A 77 -5.67 -5.75 24.77
C LEU A 77 -4.36 -4.95 24.75
N ARG A 78 -4.32 -3.82 25.46
CA ARG A 78 -3.10 -3.01 25.61
C ARG A 78 -2.00 -3.79 26.30
N LEU A 79 -2.32 -4.45 27.42
CA LEU A 79 -1.35 -5.27 28.14
C LEU A 79 -0.80 -6.42 27.27
N GLN A 80 -1.67 -7.06 26.47
CA GLN A 80 -1.25 -8.10 25.52
C GLN A 80 -0.32 -7.56 24.43
N ASN A 81 -0.63 -6.37 23.88
CA ASN A 81 0.24 -5.74 22.88
C ASN A 81 1.60 -5.36 23.47
N GLU A 82 1.62 -4.76 24.66
CA GLU A 82 2.86 -4.41 25.37
C GLU A 82 3.72 -5.65 25.65
N GLU A 83 3.10 -6.76 26.05
CA GLU A 83 3.81 -8.02 26.23
C GLU A 83 4.39 -8.56 24.92
N ASN A 84 3.64 -8.52 23.82
CA ASN A 84 4.13 -8.93 22.50
C ASN A 84 5.32 -8.07 22.04
N GLU A 85 5.24 -6.75 22.20
CA GLU A 85 6.35 -5.84 21.89
C GLU A 85 7.58 -6.14 22.76
N TYR A 86 7.38 -6.42 24.05
CA TYR A 86 8.46 -6.83 24.94
C TYR A 86 9.11 -8.14 24.48
N GLN A 87 8.31 -9.15 24.13
CA GLN A 87 8.81 -10.42 23.59
C GLN A 87 9.56 -10.19 22.29
N GLU A 88 9.10 -9.29 21.41
CA GLU A 88 9.80 -8.94 20.18
C GLU A 88 11.16 -8.29 20.49
N LEU A 89 11.23 -7.34 21.43
CA LEU A 89 12.49 -6.69 21.83
C LEU A 89 13.48 -7.66 22.49
N VAL A 90 12.99 -8.56 23.35
CA VAL A 90 13.79 -9.61 23.99
C VAL A 90 14.26 -10.63 22.96
N ASN A 91 13.38 -11.06 22.06
CA ASN A 91 13.74 -11.98 20.98
C ASN A 91 14.66 -11.32 19.96
N ARG A 92 14.53 -10.02 19.67
CA ARG A 92 15.47 -9.24 18.86
C ARG A 92 16.90 -9.29 19.40
N GLY A 93 17.09 -9.37 20.72
CA GLY A 93 18.40 -9.63 21.35
C GLY A 93 18.89 -11.08 21.22
N LYS A 94 17.97 -12.04 21.01
CA LYS A 94 18.24 -13.46 20.73
C LYS A 94 18.18 -13.81 19.23
N VAL A 95 18.12 -12.81 18.34
CA VAL A 95 18.10 -13.02 16.89
C VAL A 95 19.42 -13.66 16.47
N LYS A 96 19.40 -14.98 16.29
CA LYS A 96 19.97 -15.56 15.08
C LYS A 96 19.34 -14.78 13.95
N LEU A 97 20.13 -14.01 13.21
CA LEU A 97 19.70 -13.25 12.04
C LEU A 97 18.80 -14.16 11.19
N ASP A 98 17.49 -13.95 11.25
CA ASP A 98 16.55 -14.60 10.34
C ASP A 98 16.86 -14.01 8.96
N GLU A 99 17.57 -14.80 8.15
CA GLU A 99 17.96 -14.53 6.76
C GLU A 99 16.77 -14.34 5.80
N ASP A 100 15.53 -14.37 6.30
CA ASP A 100 14.30 -14.44 5.50
C ASP A 100 13.48 -13.13 5.47
N TYR A 101 14.01 -12.00 5.94
CA TYR A 101 13.40 -10.69 5.65
C TYR A 101 13.79 -10.23 4.24
N VAL A 102 13.09 -10.75 3.23
CA VAL A 102 13.25 -10.32 1.83
C VAL A 102 12.57 -8.96 1.65
N SER A 103 13.37 -7.92 1.47
CA SER A 103 12.87 -6.58 1.13
C SER A 103 12.03 -6.64 -0.16
N PRO A 104 10.87 -5.97 -0.23
CA PRO A 104 10.02 -5.98 -1.43
C PRO A 104 10.74 -5.47 -2.68
N ALA A 105 11.78 -4.66 -2.51
CA ALA A 105 12.65 -4.22 -3.60
C ALA A 105 13.53 -5.35 -4.18
N ASP A 106 14.00 -6.27 -3.34
CA ASP A 106 14.83 -7.41 -3.75
C ASP A 106 13.98 -8.52 -4.39
N MET A 107 12.78 -8.76 -3.83
CA MET A 107 11.79 -9.65 -4.44
C MET A 107 11.39 -9.18 -5.85
N ALA A 108 11.16 -7.88 -6.04
CA ALA A 108 10.83 -7.32 -7.35
C ALA A 108 11.98 -7.47 -8.37
N ARG A 109 13.24 -7.40 -7.92
CA ARG A 109 14.41 -7.62 -8.78
C ARG A 109 14.57 -9.08 -9.17
N GLU A 110 14.38 -10.00 -8.23
CA GLU A 110 14.39 -11.44 -8.50
C GLU A 110 13.27 -11.82 -9.49
N ILE A 111 12.04 -11.34 -9.27
CA ILE A 111 10.91 -11.59 -10.17
C ILE A 111 11.17 -11.03 -11.57
N ARG A 112 11.69 -9.80 -11.68
CA ARG A 112 12.01 -9.18 -12.98
C ARG A 112 12.99 -10.02 -13.80
N SER A 113 13.98 -10.63 -13.16
CA SER A 113 14.96 -11.48 -13.85
C SER A 113 14.34 -12.79 -14.37
N GLN A 114 13.34 -13.33 -13.65
CA GLN A 114 12.64 -14.56 -14.04
C GLN A 114 11.59 -14.32 -15.12
N ILE A 115 10.97 -13.13 -15.15
CA ILE A 115 9.99 -12.73 -16.18
C ILE A 115 10.60 -12.83 -17.59
N THR A 116 11.83 -12.37 -17.79
CA THR A 116 12.49 -12.44 -19.11
C THR A 116 12.61 -13.88 -19.60
N THR A 117 12.90 -14.83 -18.71
CA THR A 117 13.00 -16.25 -19.06
C THR A 117 11.64 -16.82 -19.45
N MET A 118 10.57 -16.48 -18.71
CA MET A 118 9.21 -16.86 -19.08
C MET A 118 8.77 -16.27 -20.43
N VAL A 119 9.10 -15.01 -20.70
CA VAL A 119 8.78 -14.37 -21.98
C VAL A 119 9.55 -15.04 -23.13
N ASN A 120 10.82 -15.39 -22.92
CA ASN A 120 11.62 -16.09 -23.92
C ASN A 120 11.02 -17.47 -24.28
N ILE A 121 10.49 -18.17 -23.27
CA ILE A 121 9.75 -19.44 -23.43
C ILE A 121 8.47 -19.23 -24.25
N ILE A 122 7.68 -18.18 -23.97
CA ILE A 122 6.47 -17.91 -24.75
C ILE A 122 6.81 -17.62 -26.22
N ILE A 123 7.87 -16.84 -26.46
CA ILE A 123 8.32 -16.51 -27.82
C ILE A 123 8.82 -17.77 -28.54
N SER A 124 9.50 -18.70 -27.86
CA SER A 124 9.90 -19.97 -28.48
C SER A 124 8.72 -20.84 -28.88
N VAL A 125 7.70 -20.99 -28.04
CA VAL A 125 6.48 -21.76 -28.40
C VAL A 125 5.81 -21.14 -29.63
N LEU A 126 5.58 -19.82 -29.61
CA LEU A 126 4.91 -19.13 -30.70
C LEU A 126 5.70 -19.23 -32.01
N SER A 127 7.03 -19.14 -31.92
CA SER A 127 7.92 -19.30 -33.07
C SER A 127 7.80 -20.70 -33.69
N VAL A 128 7.82 -21.76 -32.88
CA VAL A 128 7.73 -23.14 -33.38
C VAL A 128 6.35 -23.44 -33.97
N VAL A 129 5.28 -23.00 -33.31
CA VAL A 129 3.91 -23.17 -33.83
C VAL A 129 3.75 -22.46 -35.18
N TYR A 130 4.24 -21.22 -35.29
CA TYR A 130 4.20 -20.46 -36.54
C TYR A 130 5.06 -21.11 -37.64
N ALA A 131 6.28 -21.56 -37.30
CA ALA A 131 7.18 -22.23 -38.24
C ALA A 131 6.56 -23.52 -38.80
N ILE A 132 5.97 -24.35 -37.94
CA ILE A 132 5.29 -25.58 -38.36
C ILE A 132 4.09 -25.25 -39.24
N TRP A 133 3.28 -24.27 -38.84
CA TRP A 133 2.12 -23.86 -39.64
C TRP A 133 2.54 -23.38 -41.04
N TYR A 134 3.56 -22.52 -41.12
CA TYR A 134 4.10 -22.02 -42.37
C TYR A 134 4.69 -23.14 -43.24
N TRP A 135 5.51 -24.00 -42.66
CA TRP A 135 6.17 -25.09 -43.40
C TRP A 135 5.18 -26.13 -43.92
N THR A 136 4.15 -26.41 -43.12
CA THR A 136 3.10 -27.35 -43.51
C THR A 136 2.02 -26.69 -44.39
N SER A 137 2.05 -25.36 -44.59
CA SER A 137 1.09 -24.58 -45.38
C SER A 137 1.12 -24.91 -46.89
N ASN A 138 2.11 -25.65 -47.36
CA ASN A 138 2.15 -26.11 -48.75
C ASN A 138 1.04 -27.15 -49.01
N GLU A 139 0.01 -26.76 -49.75
CA GLU A 139 -1.20 -27.58 -50.01
C GLU A 139 -0.92 -28.82 -50.86
N ALA A 140 0.20 -28.84 -51.59
CA ALA A 140 0.59 -29.94 -52.46
C ALA A 140 1.04 -31.21 -51.72
N VAL A 141 1.43 -31.11 -50.44
CA VAL A 141 2.13 -32.21 -49.72
C VAL A 141 1.34 -32.72 -48.49
N PHE A 142 0.54 -31.88 -47.83
CA PHE A 142 -0.07 -32.24 -46.53
C PHE A 142 -1.57 -31.97 -46.47
N LYS A 143 -2.37 -33.04 -46.25
CA LYS A 143 -3.80 -32.93 -45.92
C LYS A 143 -3.98 -32.28 -44.54
N LEU A 144 -5.09 -31.57 -44.35
CA LEU A 144 -5.42 -30.82 -43.12
C LEU A 144 -5.21 -31.62 -41.82
N HIS A 145 -5.55 -32.90 -41.81
CA HIS A 145 -5.42 -33.77 -40.64
C HIS A 145 -3.96 -33.96 -40.18
N TYR A 146 -3.02 -34.05 -41.12
CA TYR A 146 -1.61 -34.20 -40.80
C TYR A 146 -1.02 -32.92 -40.20
N ARG A 147 -1.51 -31.74 -40.62
CA ARG A 147 -1.09 -30.43 -40.06
C ARG A 147 -1.40 -30.34 -38.56
N VAL A 148 -2.61 -30.74 -38.18
CA VAL A 148 -3.07 -30.70 -36.79
C VAL A 148 -2.29 -31.69 -35.92
N LEU A 149 -2.07 -32.91 -36.42
CA LEU A 149 -1.31 -33.94 -35.69
C LEU A 149 0.16 -33.51 -35.47
N LEU A 150 0.78 -32.94 -36.51
CA LEU A 150 2.17 -32.46 -36.44
C LEU A 150 2.32 -31.27 -35.48
N CYS A 151 1.37 -30.32 -35.50
CA CYS A 151 1.31 -29.22 -34.55
C CYS A 151 1.13 -29.72 -33.09
N LEU A 152 0.23 -30.69 -32.86
CA LEU A 152 0.02 -31.29 -31.55
C LEU A 152 1.29 -31.98 -31.03
N PHE A 153 1.94 -32.79 -31.87
CA PHE A 153 3.12 -33.57 -31.49
C PHE A 153 4.31 -32.67 -31.12
N PHE A 154 4.63 -31.70 -31.98
CA PHE A 154 5.72 -30.76 -31.70
C PHE A 154 5.36 -29.78 -30.58
N GLY A 155 4.09 -29.38 -30.44
CA GLY A 155 3.63 -28.57 -29.32
C GLY A 155 3.89 -29.26 -27.97
N ILE A 156 3.58 -30.56 -27.87
CA ILE A 156 3.87 -31.35 -26.66
C ILE A 156 5.38 -31.46 -26.42
N LEU A 157 6.18 -31.75 -27.46
CA LEU A 157 7.63 -31.85 -27.31
C LEU A 157 8.26 -30.53 -26.82
N VAL A 158 7.83 -29.40 -27.38
CA VAL A 158 8.32 -28.08 -26.96
C VAL A 158 7.92 -27.79 -25.52
N LEU A 159 6.67 -28.06 -25.13
CA LEU A 159 6.20 -27.84 -23.76
C LEU A 159 7.01 -28.66 -22.75
N VAL A 160 7.27 -29.94 -23.05
CA VAL A 160 8.11 -30.80 -22.19
C VAL A 160 9.54 -30.25 -22.09
N ALA A 161 10.14 -29.85 -23.21
CA ALA A 161 11.48 -29.28 -23.23
C ALA A 161 11.56 -28.01 -22.37
N GLU A 162 10.57 -27.12 -22.46
CA GLU A 162 10.51 -25.88 -21.70
C GLU A 162 10.37 -26.10 -20.20
N VAL A 163 9.47 -27.02 -19.79
CA VAL A 163 9.29 -27.35 -18.36
C VAL A 163 10.57 -27.96 -17.76
N VAL A 164 11.28 -28.80 -18.51
CA VAL A 164 12.55 -29.38 -18.08
C VAL A 164 13.63 -28.30 -17.95
N VAL A 165 13.73 -27.39 -18.92
CA VAL A 165 14.67 -26.26 -18.87
C VAL A 165 14.39 -25.37 -17.66
N PHE A 166 13.12 -25.04 -17.40
CA PHE A 166 12.73 -24.25 -16.24
C PHE A 166 13.04 -24.95 -14.91
N ASN A 167 12.73 -26.24 -14.79
CA ASN A 167 13.09 -27.04 -13.61
C ASN A 167 14.61 -27.11 -13.40
N SER A 168 15.37 -27.29 -14.48
CA SER A 168 16.83 -27.30 -14.45
C SER A 168 17.40 -25.95 -14.01
N TYR A 169 16.82 -24.85 -14.49
CA TYR A 169 17.18 -23.50 -14.09
C TYR A 169 16.90 -23.26 -12.60
N LEU A 170 15.70 -23.60 -12.09
CA LEU A 170 15.37 -23.45 -10.68
C LEU A 170 16.35 -24.22 -9.80
N ARG A 171 16.64 -25.48 -10.15
CA ARG A 171 17.59 -26.30 -9.39
C ARG A 171 19.00 -25.68 -9.35
N LYS A 172 19.48 -25.14 -10.46
CA LYS A 172 20.78 -24.46 -10.52
C LYS A 172 20.80 -23.14 -9.75
N MET A 173 19.71 -22.38 -9.80
CA MET A 173 19.57 -21.13 -9.04
C MET A 173 19.60 -21.42 -7.54
N ASP A 174 18.88 -22.44 -7.08
CA ASP A 174 18.87 -22.85 -5.67
C ASP A 174 20.24 -23.39 -5.21
N GLU A 175 20.93 -24.13 -6.08
CA GLU A 175 22.30 -24.60 -5.84
C GLU A 175 23.30 -23.44 -5.72
N ALA A 176 23.16 -22.41 -6.55
CA ALA A 176 23.98 -21.20 -6.44
C ALA A 176 23.71 -20.42 -5.14
N LYS A 177 22.43 -20.22 -4.78
CA LYS A 177 22.03 -19.55 -3.53
C LYS A 177 22.56 -20.29 -2.30
N THR A 178 22.46 -21.62 -2.27
CA THR A 178 22.98 -22.43 -1.15
C THR A 178 24.50 -22.44 -1.06
N THR A 179 25.20 -22.35 -2.20
CA THR A 179 26.66 -22.28 -2.24
C THR A 179 27.19 -20.91 -1.79
N GLU A 180 26.50 -19.82 -2.16
CA GLU A 180 26.84 -18.47 -1.69
C GLU A 180 26.61 -18.32 -0.18
N ARG A 181 25.48 -18.81 0.35
CA ARG A 181 25.20 -18.78 1.79
C ARG A 181 26.22 -19.56 2.63
N LYS A 182 26.85 -20.59 2.06
CA LYS A 182 27.91 -21.37 2.76
C LYS A 182 29.24 -20.62 2.90
N LYS A 183 29.47 -19.53 2.16
CA LYS A 183 30.69 -18.72 2.32
C LYS A 183 30.56 -17.85 3.57
N ARG A 184 31.10 -18.32 4.70
CA ARG A 184 31.19 -17.52 5.94
C ARG A 184 32.08 -16.30 5.72
N GLU A 185 31.51 -15.10 5.80
CA GLU A 185 32.29 -13.86 5.81
C GLU A 185 33.22 -13.84 7.02
N ILE A 186 34.53 -13.74 6.77
CA ILE A 186 35.52 -13.52 7.82
C ILE A 186 35.61 -12.02 8.05
N LYS A 187 34.82 -11.50 9.00
CA LYS A 187 34.95 -10.11 9.45
C LYS A 187 36.23 -9.98 10.27
N LYS A 188 37.28 -9.47 9.63
CA LYS A 188 38.55 -9.13 10.31
C LYS A 188 38.35 -7.78 10.98
N VAL A 189 38.44 -7.73 12.31
CA VAL A 189 38.40 -6.46 13.06
C VAL A 189 39.68 -5.70 12.72
N ILE A 190 39.54 -4.55 12.05
CA ILE A 190 40.67 -3.76 11.54
C ILE A 190 41.28 -2.91 12.65
N GLU A 191 40.47 -2.43 13.61
CA GLU A 191 40.98 -1.56 14.68
C GLU A 191 40.08 -1.63 15.91
N SER A 192 40.68 -1.89 17.07
CA SER A 192 40.01 -1.84 18.37
C SER A 192 40.59 -0.67 19.17
N VAL A 193 39.79 0.37 19.38
CA VAL A 193 40.17 1.50 20.22
C VAL A 193 39.85 1.19 21.69
N ILE A 194 40.89 1.13 22.53
CA ILE A 194 40.74 0.95 23.97
C ILE A 194 40.61 2.33 24.60
N ILE A 195 39.40 2.68 25.03
CA ILE A 195 39.15 3.95 25.73
C ILE A 195 39.50 3.74 27.21
N LYS A 196 40.63 4.30 27.64
CA LYS A 196 41.00 4.36 29.06
C LYS A 196 40.15 5.45 29.73
N LYS A 197 39.43 5.07 30.78
CA LYS A 197 38.65 6.00 31.62
C LYS A 197 39.62 6.75 32.53
N GLU A 198 39.75 8.07 32.36
CA GLU A 198 40.49 8.92 33.29
C GLU A 198 39.87 8.82 34.69
N GLN A 199 40.75 8.72 35.70
CA GLN A 199 40.41 8.64 37.12
C GLN A 199 40.14 10.03 37.71
#